data_AF-A0AAD6XLY5-F1
#
_entry.id   AF-A0AAD6XLY5-F1
#
_cell.length_a   1.000
_cell.length_b   1.000
_cell.length_c   1.000
_cell.angle_alpha   90.00
_cell.angle_beta   90.00
_cell.angle_gamma   90.00
#
_symmetry.space_group_name_H-M   'P 1'
#
loop_
_entity.id
_entity.type
_entity.pdbx_description
1 polymer ?
#
loop_
_entity_poly.entity_id
_entity_poly.type
_entity_poly.pdbx_seq_one_letter_code
_entity_poly.pdbx_strand_id
1 'polypeptide(L)'
;MVTTQEPSASTQRATSIVLKQQITDAIIPKLSPEIREKLEALTRVADLLGIDDMSFASYSSAITRLSSRESDAQHTLNRLAYVEQELKNHLQAMRHEEQLIESWIERLDLDLKTSESASTIERRRELLLKKAKEDRAVLETIVVDPPPTTFADLTAQQAANERRAQSIKSKRAQIKAFRGLPPNLELARQQLKAARAAQMKLIQTRERLLGRMADGVA
;
A
#
# COMPACT_ATOMS: atom_id res chain seq x y z
N MET A 1 21.81 -47.41 -54.17
CA MET A 1 22.07 -46.84 -52.84
C MET A 1 22.51 -45.40 -53.02
N VAL A 2 21.61 -44.44 -52.81
CA VAL A 2 21.90 -43.01 -52.89
C VAL A 2 21.50 -42.42 -51.56
N THR A 3 22.50 -42.00 -50.79
CA THR A 3 22.38 -41.49 -49.43
C THR A 3 22.01 -40.01 -49.49
N THR A 4 20.76 -39.66 -49.16
CA THR A 4 20.33 -38.27 -48.94
C THR A 4 20.88 -37.81 -47.60
N GLN A 5 21.91 -36.96 -47.63
CA GLN A 5 22.40 -36.19 -46.49
C GLN A 5 21.44 -35.03 -46.21
N GLU A 6 20.80 -35.05 -45.04
CA GLU A 6 20.07 -33.90 -44.50
C GLU A 6 21.05 -32.78 -44.11
N PRO A 7 20.78 -31.51 -44.46
CA PRO A 7 21.62 -30.39 -44.05
C PRO A 7 21.44 -30.09 -42.55
N SER A 8 22.56 -30.05 -41.85
CA SER A 8 22.68 -29.78 -40.42
C SER A 8 22.15 -28.39 -40.00
N ALA A 9 21.59 -28.31 -38.79
CA ALA A 9 20.97 -27.11 -38.20
C ALA A 9 21.90 -25.87 -38.09
N SER A 10 23.21 -26.05 -38.22
CA SER A 10 24.19 -24.95 -38.28
C SER A 10 24.12 -24.17 -39.60
N THR A 11 23.85 -24.83 -40.73
CA THR A 11 23.76 -24.20 -42.05
C THR A 11 22.46 -23.39 -42.21
N GLN A 12 21.37 -23.84 -41.58
CA GLN A 12 20.10 -23.11 -41.55
C GLN A 12 20.16 -21.82 -40.69
N ARG A 13 20.94 -21.83 -39.59
CA ARG A 13 21.18 -20.62 -38.79
C ARG A 13 22.02 -19.59 -39.54
N ALA A 14 23.10 -20.02 -40.20
CA ALA A 14 23.97 -19.14 -40.96
C ALA A 14 23.24 -18.46 -42.14
N THR A 15 22.41 -19.21 -42.87
CA THR A 15 21.62 -18.66 -43.99
C THR A 15 20.53 -17.68 -43.53
N SER A 16 19.91 -17.89 -42.36
CA SER A 16 18.92 -16.94 -41.81
C SER A 16 19.55 -15.61 -41.34
N ILE A 17 20.79 -15.65 -40.84
CA ILE A 17 21.53 -14.45 -40.40
C ILE A 17 21.95 -13.62 -41.63
N VAL A 18 22.42 -14.27 -42.69
CA VAL A 18 22.82 -13.61 -43.94
C VAL A 18 21.62 -12.97 -44.64
N LEU A 19 20.46 -13.63 -44.66
CA LEU A 19 19.24 -13.05 -45.25
C LEU A 19 18.67 -11.87 -44.44
N LYS A 20 18.77 -11.91 -43.10
CA LYS A 20 18.38 -10.77 -42.25
C LYS A 20 19.30 -9.57 -42.46
N GLN A 21 20.61 -9.79 -42.62
CA GLN A 21 21.60 -8.73 -42.93
C GLN A 21 21.38 -8.11 -44.32
N GLN A 22 21.01 -8.91 -45.33
CA GLN A 22 20.74 -8.39 -46.68
C GLN A 22 19.44 -7.57 -46.78
N ILE A 23 18.42 -7.90 -45.98
CA ILE A 23 17.16 -7.12 -45.93
C ILE A 23 17.36 -5.80 -45.18
N THR A 24 18.22 -5.76 -44.15
CA THR A 24 18.57 -4.50 -43.48
C THR A 24 19.35 -3.58 -44.40
N ASP A 25 20.35 -4.08 -45.14
CA ASP A 25 21.21 -3.23 -45.97
C ASP A 25 20.50 -2.63 -47.20
N ALA A 26 19.45 -3.28 -47.70
CA ALA A 26 18.69 -2.81 -48.87
C ALA A 26 17.64 -1.72 -48.54
N ILE A 27 17.17 -1.63 -47.29
CA ILE A 27 16.09 -0.69 -46.89
C ILE A 27 16.65 0.57 -46.20
N ILE A 28 17.86 0.50 -45.64
CA ILE A 28 18.51 1.57 -44.87
C ILE A 28 18.89 2.86 -45.66
N PRO A 29 19.08 2.91 -47.00
CA PRO A 29 19.51 4.16 -47.65
C PRO A 29 18.39 5.20 -47.87
N LYS A 30 17.16 4.97 -47.42
CA LYS A 30 16.04 5.95 -47.54
C LYS A 30 15.52 6.50 -46.20
N LEU A 31 16.13 6.13 -45.06
CA LEU A 31 15.68 6.63 -43.76
C LEU A 31 16.37 7.96 -43.39
N SER A 32 15.57 8.91 -42.91
CA SER A 32 16.03 10.19 -42.33
C SER A 32 17.09 9.95 -41.24
N PRO A 33 18.15 10.79 -41.16
CA PRO A 33 19.23 10.63 -40.18
C PRO A 33 18.72 10.54 -38.74
N GLU A 34 17.66 11.28 -38.40
CA GLU A 34 17.04 11.24 -37.07
C GLU A 34 16.45 9.87 -36.70
N ILE A 35 15.96 9.11 -37.69
CA ILE A 35 15.37 7.78 -37.45
C ILE A 35 16.49 6.76 -37.23
N ARG A 36 17.65 6.95 -37.89
CA ARG A 36 18.82 6.09 -37.70
C ARG A 36 19.39 6.24 -36.29
N GLU A 37 19.54 7.47 -35.80
CA GLU A 37 20.00 7.72 -34.42
C GLU A 37 19.03 7.12 -33.38
N LYS A 38 17.73 7.27 -33.59
CA LYS A 38 16.71 6.68 -32.69
C LYS A 38 16.72 5.14 -32.72
N LEU A 39 16.93 4.54 -33.89
CA LEU A 39 17.09 3.09 -34.01
C LEU A 39 18.35 2.60 -33.31
N GLU A 40 19.48 3.28 -33.47
CA GLU A 40 20.72 2.93 -32.79
C GLU A 40 20.61 3.07 -31.27
N ALA A 41 19.87 4.07 -30.77
CA ALA A 41 19.55 4.18 -29.36
C ALA A 41 18.69 3.00 -28.87
N LEU A 42 17.69 2.59 -29.66
CA LEU A 42 16.82 1.46 -29.33
C LEU A 42 17.55 0.12 -29.36
N THR A 43 18.49 -0.09 -30.28
CA THR A 43 19.32 -1.31 -30.33
C THR A 43 20.24 -1.37 -29.11
N ARG A 44 20.92 -0.27 -28.75
CA ARG A 44 21.73 -0.20 -27.52
C ARG A 44 20.91 -0.48 -26.27
N VAL A 45 19.68 0.05 -26.19
CA VAL A 45 18.76 -0.21 -25.08
C VAL A 45 18.31 -1.68 -25.05
N ALA A 46 18.06 -2.32 -26.20
CA ALA A 46 17.77 -3.74 -26.26
C ALA A 46 18.95 -4.60 -25.79
N ASP A 47 20.17 -4.27 -26.22
CA ASP A 47 21.38 -4.97 -25.81
C ASP A 47 21.60 -4.86 -24.29
N LEU A 48 21.41 -3.66 -23.72
CA LEU A 48 21.49 -3.42 -22.28
C LEU A 48 20.40 -4.16 -21.49
N LEU A 49 19.19 -4.26 -22.04
CA LEU A 49 18.07 -4.97 -21.42
C LEU A 49 18.10 -6.48 -21.69
N GLY A 50 19.02 -6.97 -22.53
CA GLY A 50 19.13 -8.36 -22.95
C GLY A 50 17.89 -8.86 -23.71
N ILE A 51 17.34 -8.01 -24.59
CA ILE A 51 16.13 -8.32 -25.36
C ILE A 51 16.51 -8.89 -26.72
N ASP A 52 16.23 -10.17 -26.96
CA ASP A 52 16.50 -10.85 -28.23
C ASP A 52 15.52 -10.44 -29.36
N ASP A 53 14.30 -10.03 -29.01
CA ASP A 53 13.24 -9.64 -29.94
C ASP A 53 12.94 -8.14 -29.84
N MET A 54 13.24 -7.36 -30.90
CA MET A 54 12.97 -5.91 -30.97
C MET A 54 11.48 -5.53 -31.11
N SER A 55 10.58 -6.39 -30.64
CA SER A 55 9.13 -6.11 -30.62
C SER A 55 8.80 -5.08 -29.53
N PHE A 56 7.81 -4.23 -29.78
CA PHE A 56 7.31 -3.28 -28.79
C PHE A 56 6.84 -3.98 -27.48
N ALA A 57 6.27 -5.18 -27.60
CA ALA A 57 5.86 -5.98 -26.45
C ALA A 57 7.05 -6.39 -25.58
N SER A 58 8.19 -6.73 -26.20
CA SER A 58 9.41 -7.09 -25.48
C SER A 58 10.00 -5.89 -24.73
N TYR A 59 10.10 -4.72 -25.38
CA TYR A 59 10.56 -3.48 -24.71
C TYR A 59 9.65 -3.06 -23.57
N SER A 60 8.33 -3.04 -23.79
CA SER A 60 7.38 -2.67 -22.73
C SER A 60 7.44 -3.65 -21.55
N SER A 61 7.54 -4.95 -21.82
CA SER A 61 7.72 -5.96 -20.75
C SER A 61 9.03 -5.77 -19.97
N ALA A 62 10.14 -5.48 -20.65
CA ALA A 62 11.43 -5.24 -20.01
C ALA A 62 11.43 -3.97 -19.16
N ILE A 63 10.81 -2.89 -19.65
CA ILE A 63 10.64 -1.64 -18.91
C ILE A 63 9.77 -1.88 -17.65
N THR A 64 8.64 -2.58 -17.79
CA THR A 64 7.80 -2.90 -16.62
C THR A 64 8.53 -3.77 -15.60
N ARG A 65 9.34 -4.74 -16.06
CA ARG A 65 10.18 -5.58 -15.19
C ARG A 65 11.25 -4.76 -14.47
N LEU A 66 11.90 -3.83 -15.16
CA LEU A 66 12.93 -2.97 -14.58
C LEU A 66 12.31 -2.02 -13.54
N SER A 67 11.17 -1.40 -13.87
CA SER A 67 10.42 -0.57 -12.93
C SER A 67 9.92 -1.36 -11.71
N SER A 68 9.45 -2.59 -11.90
CA SER A 68 9.10 -3.49 -10.79
C SER A 68 10.30 -3.77 -9.90
N ARG A 69 11.45 -4.12 -10.48
CA ARG A 69 12.69 -4.39 -9.74
C ARG A 69 13.20 -3.16 -8.99
N GLU A 70 13.08 -1.99 -9.59
CA GLU A 70 13.41 -0.72 -8.94
C GLU A 70 12.51 -0.47 -7.74
N SER A 71 11.20 -0.63 -7.88
CA SER A 71 10.24 -0.51 -6.78
C SER A 71 10.53 -1.53 -5.68
N ASP A 72 10.81 -2.78 -6.05
CA ASP A 72 11.17 -3.84 -5.09
C ASP A 72 12.46 -3.49 -4.33
N ALA A 73 13.50 -3.01 -5.04
CA ALA A 73 14.73 -2.57 -4.43
C ALA A 73 14.54 -1.35 -3.51
N GLN A 74 13.70 -0.39 -3.90
CA GLN A 74 13.33 0.74 -3.04
C GLN A 74 12.60 0.27 -1.77
N HIS A 75 11.67 -0.68 -1.91
CA HIS A 75 10.97 -1.26 -0.77
C HIS A 75 11.91 -2.01 0.17
N THR A 76 12.86 -2.79 -0.36
CA THR A 76 13.84 -3.50 0.48
C THR A 76 14.79 -2.52 1.17
N LEU A 77 15.25 -1.47 0.50
CA LEU A 77 16.07 -0.42 1.11
C LEU A 77 15.34 0.29 2.25
N ASN A 78 14.08 0.67 2.04
CA ASN A 78 13.27 1.30 3.09
C ASN A 78 13.07 0.36 4.29
N ARG A 79 12.82 -0.93 4.03
CA ARG A 79 12.70 -1.95 5.08
C ARG A 79 14.00 -2.12 5.85
N LEU A 80 15.15 -2.13 5.16
CA LEU A 80 16.46 -2.24 5.80
C LEU A 80 16.76 -1.01 6.66
N ALA A 81 16.46 0.20 6.18
CA ALA A 81 16.63 1.42 6.95
C ALA A 81 15.78 1.41 8.24
N TYR A 82 14.55 0.91 8.16
CA TYR A 82 13.70 0.73 9.34
C TYR A 82 14.30 -0.26 10.34
N VAL A 83 14.72 -1.45 9.87
CA VAL A 83 15.34 -2.47 10.74
C VAL A 83 16.64 -1.95 11.35
N GLU A 84 17.45 -1.21 10.59
CA GLU A 84 18.67 -0.58 11.12
C GLU A 84 18.36 0.39 12.25
N GLN A 85 17.33 1.23 12.09
CA GLN A 85 16.91 2.16 13.14
C GLN A 85 16.40 1.41 14.38
N GLU A 86 15.62 0.35 14.19
CA GLU A 86 15.13 -0.50 15.28
C GLU A 86 16.29 -1.14 16.06
N LEU A 87 17.28 -1.69 15.35
CA LEU A 87 18.49 -2.25 15.96
C LEU A 87 19.32 -1.19 16.71
N LYS A 88 19.44 0.02 16.16
CA LYS A 88 20.11 1.14 16.86
C LYS A 88 19.39 1.50 18.15
N ASN A 89 18.07 1.55 18.14
CA ASN A 89 17.27 1.83 19.32
C ASN A 89 17.44 0.73 20.38
N HIS A 90 17.39 -0.55 19.98
CA HIS A 90 17.62 -1.68 20.89
C HIS A 90 19.04 -1.67 21.46
N LEU A 91 20.05 -1.33 20.67
CA LEU A 91 21.43 -1.23 21.13
C LEU A 91 21.57 -0.10 22.16
N GLN A 92 20.96 1.05 21.92
CA GLN A 92 20.94 2.16 22.89
C GLN A 92 20.24 1.77 24.19
N ALA A 93 19.11 1.05 24.11
CA ALA A 93 18.40 0.55 25.28
C ALA A 93 19.27 -0.44 26.07
N MET A 94 19.90 -1.41 25.40
CA MET A 94 20.81 -2.37 26.03
C MET A 94 22.02 -1.70 26.69
N ARG A 95 22.62 -0.69 26.06
CA ARG A 95 23.71 0.10 26.67
C ARG A 95 23.26 0.84 27.92
N HIS A 96 22.06 1.40 27.90
CA HIS A 96 21.51 2.07 29.08
C HIS A 96 21.24 1.06 30.22
N GLU A 97 20.70 -0.12 29.90
CA GLU A 97 20.52 -1.20 30.87
C GLU A 97 21.85 -1.69 31.45
N GLU A 98 22.88 -1.86 30.62
CA GLU A 98 24.24 -2.20 31.04
C GLU A 98 24.80 -1.16 32.02
N GLN A 99 24.70 0.14 31.69
CA GLN A 99 25.12 1.22 32.57
C GLN A 99 24.36 1.23 33.91
N LEU A 100 23.06 0.92 33.89
CA LEU A 100 22.29 0.79 35.13
C LEU A 100 22.79 -0.38 35.98
N ILE A 101 23.06 -1.54 35.36
CA ILE A 101 23.61 -2.70 36.05
C ILE A 101 24.97 -2.36 36.65
N GLU A 102 25.88 -1.74 35.90
CA GLU A 102 27.17 -1.28 36.41
C GLU A 102 26.99 -0.35 37.61
N SER A 103 26.11 0.65 37.49
CA SER A 103 25.83 1.58 38.59
C SER A 103 25.25 0.88 39.83
N TRP A 104 24.47 -0.19 39.64
CA TRP A 104 23.91 -0.98 40.73
C TRP A 104 24.97 -1.87 41.37
N ILE A 105 25.86 -2.47 40.58
CA ILE A 105 27.01 -3.23 41.07
C ILE A 105 27.90 -2.32 41.91
N GLU A 106 28.25 -1.12 41.42
CA GLU A 106 29.06 -0.16 42.17
C GLU A 106 28.40 0.25 43.49
N ARG A 107 27.10 0.54 43.47
CA ARG A 107 26.34 0.89 44.69
C ARG A 107 26.27 -0.27 45.66
N LEU A 108 26.05 -1.49 45.18
CA LEU A 108 26.01 -2.68 46.03
C LEU A 108 27.38 -2.98 46.63
N ASP A 109 28.46 -2.84 45.86
CA ASP A 109 29.84 -3.00 46.34
C ASP A 109 30.21 -1.93 47.37
N LEU A 110 29.75 -0.69 47.18
CA LEU A 110 29.85 0.38 48.18
C LEU A 110 29.09 0.00 49.45
N ASP A 111 27.82 -0.38 49.34
CA ASP A 111 26.96 -0.78 50.47
C ASP A 111 27.54 -2.00 51.24
N LEU A 112 28.14 -2.97 50.53
CA LEU A 112 28.82 -4.14 51.10
C LEU A 112 30.10 -3.75 51.86
N LYS A 113 30.90 -2.82 51.31
CA LYS A 113 32.13 -2.33 51.95
C LYS A 113 31.81 -1.44 53.15
N THR A 114 30.76 -0.63 53.06
CA THR A 114 30.22 0.12 54.17
C THR A 114 29.27 -0.76 54.98
N SER A 115 29.78 -1.87 55.55
CA SER A 115 29.09 -2.77 56.50
C SER A 115 27.92 -2.07 57.21
N GLU A 116 26.74 -2.15 56.62
CA GLU A 116 25.58 -1.44 57.13
C GLU A 116 25.15 -2.13 58.43
N SER A 117 25.15 -1.39 59.53
CA SER A 117 24.57 -1.85 60.79
C SER A 117 23.12 -2.27 60.53
N ALA A 118 22.64 -3.36 61.16
CA ALA A 118 21.24 -3.81 61.00
C ALA A 118 20.20 -2.68 61.18
N SER A 119 20.54 -1.66 61.97
CA SER A 119 19.73 -0.45 62.16
C SER A 119 19.56 0.44 60.91
N THR A 120 20.51 0.50 59.99
CA THR A 120 20.38 1.28 58.74
C THR A 120 19.50 0.55 57.73
N ILE A 121 19.59 -0.78 57.70
CA ILE A 121 18.74 -1.65 56.87
C ILE A 121 17.27 -1.53 57.30
N GLU A 122 16.98 -1.54 58.60
CA GLU A 122 15.62 -1.35 59.13
C GLU A 122 15.06 0.03 58.77
N ARG A 123 15.87 1.10 58.91
CA ARG A 123 15.46 2.46 58.51
C ARG A 123 15.18 2.55 57.00
N ARG A 124 15.99 1.91 56.17
CA ARG A 124 15.79 1.89 54.71
C ARG A 124 14.52 1.12 54.32
N ARG A 125 14.22 0.02 55.01
CA ARG A 125 12.96 -0.72 54.83
C ARG A 125 11.75 0.15 55.16
N GLU A 126 11.80 0.89 56.26
CA GLU A 126 10.71 1.81 56.62
C GLU A 126 10.53 2.93 55.59
N LEU A 127 11.63 3.51 55.07
CA LEU A 127 11.58 4.53 54.02
C LEU A 127 10.97 3.98 52.72
N LEU A 128 11.35 2.77 52.31
CA LEU A 128 10.77 2.12 51.13
C LEU A 128 9.28 1.85 51.30
N LEU A 129 8.85 1.41 52.49
CA LEU A 129 7.44 1.21 52.79
C LEU A 129 6.65 2.52 52.78
N LYS A 130 7.24 3.62 53.25
CA LYS A 130 6.62 4.95 53.15
C LYS A 130 6.49 5.39 51.69
N LYS A 131 7.55 5.28 50.91
CA LYS A 131 7.53 5.64 49.48
C LYS A 131 6.55 4.79 48.68
N ALA A 132 6.46 3.48 48.95
CA ALA A 132 5.48 2.61 48.31
C ALA A 132 4.03 3.01 48.66
N LYS A 133 3.78 3.50 49.88
CA LYS A 133 2.47 4.04 50.28
C LYS A 133 2.17 5.36 49.58
N GLU A 134 3.18 6.23 49.42
CA GLU A 134 3.06 7.49 48.67
C GLU A 134 2.76 7.22 47.20
N ASP A 135 3.53 6.35 46.53
CA ASP A 135 3.33 5.97 45.13
C ASP A 135 1.94 5.34 44.93
N ARG A 136 1.49 4.50 45.87
CA ARG A 136 0.13 3.95 45.85
C ARG A 136 -0.93 5.04 45.98
N ALA A 137 -0.75 6.00 46.89
CA ALA A 137 -1.67 7.11 47.04
C ALA A 137 -1.72 7.96 45.75
N VAL A 138 -0.58 8.19 45.09
CA VAL A 138 -0.54 8.87 43.79
C VAL A 138 -1.29 8.06 42.73
N LEU A 139 -1.07 6.75 42.65
CA LEU A 139 -1.79 5.87 41.71
C LEU A 139 -3.31 5.88 41.96
N GLU A 140 -3.74 5.91 43.22
CA GLU A 140 -5.16 6.02 43.60
C GLU A 140 -5.75 7.39 43.22
N THR A 141 -4.95 8.46 43.16
CA THR A 141 -5.39 9.78 42.66
C THR A 141 -5.43 9.88 41.14
N ILE A 142 -4.68 9.04 40.43
CA ILE A 142 -4.71 9.01 38.97
C ILE A 142 -5.98 8.27 38.55
N VAL A 143 -7.06 9.02 38.39
CA VAL A 143 -8.27 8.55 37.71
C VAL A 143 -7.92 8.42 36.23
N VAL A 144 -7.62 7.20 35.79
CA VAL A 144 -7.45 6.91 34.37
C VAL A 144 -8.82 6.93 33.74
N ASP A 145 -9.13 8.03 33.04
CA ASP A 145 -10.33 8.10 32.22
C ASP A 145 -10.30 6.95 31.20
N PRO A 146 -11.42 6.21 31.04
CA PRO A 146 -11.46 5.15 30.04
C PRO A 146 -11.18 5.77 28.67
N PRO A 147 -10.36 5.12 27.82
CA PRO A 147 -10.04 5.65 26.51
C PRO A 147 -11.34 5.89 25.72
N PRO A 148 -11.44 6.99 24.95
CA PRO A 148 -12.68 7.41 24.29
C PRO A 148 -13.20 6.41 23.25
N THR A 149 -12.38 5.46 22.84
CA THR A 149 -12.76 4.36 21.94
C THR A 149 -12.23 3.05 22.50
N THR A 150 -13.14 2.09 22.68
CA THR A 150 -12.78 0.75 23.14
C THR A 150 -12.34 -0.10 21.95
N PHE A 151 -11.51 -1.13 22.18
CA PHE A 151 -11.14 -2.10 21.14
C PHE A 151 -12.36 -2.72 20.42
N ALA A 152 -13.47 -2.89 21.14
CA ALA A 152 -14.74 -3.34 20.57
C ALA A 152 -15.29 -2.34 19.52
N ASP A 153 -15.15 -1.04 19.74
CA ASP A 153 -15.60 -0.01 18.79
C ASP A 153 -14.76 -0.03 17.51
N LEU A 154 -13.45 -0.22 17.65
CA LEU A 154 -12.52 -0.32 16.51
C LEU A 154 -12.81 -1.54 15.65
N THR A 155 -13.03 -2.70 16.26
CA THR A 155 -13.38 -3.93 15.52
C THR A 155 -14.74 -3.81 14.83
N ALA A 156 -15.73 -3.18 15.48
CA ALA A 156 -17.01 -2.88 14.85
C ALA A 156 -16.87 -1.92 13.66
N GLN A 157 -16.06 -0.86 13.78
CA GLN A 157 -15.77 0.05 12.68
C GLN A 157 -15.03 -0.63 11.53
N GLN A 158 -14.08 -1.51 11.83
CA GLN A 158 -13.36 -2.29 10.81
C GLN A 158 -14.32 -3.19 10.02
N ALA A 159 -15.19 -3.93 10.71
CA ALA A 159 -16.20 -4.76 10.06
C ALA A 159 -17.18 -3.92 9.20
N ALA A 160 -17.57 -2.73 9.67
CA ALA A 160 -18.41 -1.82 8.89
C ALA A 160 -17.70 -1.30 7.63
N ASN A 161 -16.41 -0.99 7.72
CA ASN A 161 -15.60 -0.55 6.60
C ASN A 161 -15.40 -1.65 5.56
N GLU A 162 -15.19 -2.89 5.99
CA GLU A 162 -15.09 -4.05 5.08
C GLU A 162 -16.39 -4.27 4.30
N ARG A 163 -17.55 -4.21 4.97
CA ARG A 163 -18.86 -4.29 4.31
C ARG A 163 -19.05 -3.18 3.27
N ARG A 164 -18.65 -1.94 3.60
CA ARG A 164 -18.70 -0.81 2.66
C ARG A 164 -17.77 -1.03 1.47
N ALA A 165 -16.55 -1.53 1.70
CA ALA A 165 -15.59 -1.83 0.65
C ALA A 165 -16.12 -2.90 -0.32
N GLN A 166 -16.75 -3.96 0.19
CA GLN A 166 -17.38 -4.99 -0.64
C GLN A 166 -18.52 -4.42 -1.49
N SER A 167 -19.39 -3.59 -0.91
CA SER A 167 -20.46 -2.89 -1.63
C SER A 167 -19.92 -1.94 -2.71
N ILE A 168 -18.83 -1.22 -2.42
CA ILE A 168 -18.18 -0.36 -3.42
C ILE A 168 -17.60 -1.20 -4.55
N LYS A 169 -16.97 -2.34 -4.24
CA LYS A 169 -16.42 -3.26 -5.24
C LYS A 169 -17.51 -3.82 -6.15
N SER A 170 -18.65 -4.25 -5.61
CA SER A 170 -19.77 -4.77 -6.41
C SER A 170 -20.38 -3.68 -7.29
N LYS A 171 -20.61 -2.47 -6.76
CA LYS A 171 -21.11 -1.32 -7.54
C LYS A 171 -20.14 -0.92 -8.64
N ARG A 172 -18.83 -0.89 -8.37
CA ARG A 172 -17.80 -0.63 -9.39
C ARG A 172 -17.79 -1.71 -10.47
N ALA A 173 -17.94 -2.98 -10.10
CA ALA A 173 -18.04 -4.07 -11.06
C ALA A 173 -19.30 -3.94 -11.94
N GLN A 174 -20.44 -3.58 -11.36
CA GLN A 174 -21.65 -3.27 -12.11
C GLN A 174 -21.43 -2.10 -13.07
N ILE A 175 -20.90 -0.98 -12.61
CA ILE A 175 -20.58 0.18 -13.45
C ILE A 175 -19.64 -0.22 -14.60
N LYS A 176 -18.62 -1.05 -14.33
CA LYS A 176 -17.70 -1.55 -15.35
C LYS A 176 -18.42 -2.45 -16.37
N ALA A 177 -19.33 -3.31 -15.92
CA ALA A 177 -20.14 -4.16 -16.80
C ALA A 177 -21.09 -3.33 -17.70
N PHE A 178 -21.59 -2.20 -17.21
CA PHE A 178 -22.44 -1.29 -17.98
C PHE A 178 -21.64 -0.24 -18.78
N ARG A 179 -20.32 -0.12 -18.58
CA ARG A 179 -19.47 0.83 -19.31
C ARG A 179 -19.27 0.34 -20.75
N GLY A 180 -20.16 0.78 -21.64
CA GLY A 180 -20.18 0.42 -23.06
C GLY A 180 -21.54 -0.07 -23.57
N LEU A 181 -22.49 -0.35 -22.67
CA LEU A 181 -23.87 -0.62 -23.08
C LEU A 181 -24.58 0.72 -23.39
N PRO A 182 -25.40 0.80 -24.45
CA PRO A 182 -26.24 1.97 -24.68
C PRO A 182 -27.20 2.16 -23.50
N PRO A 183 -27.45 3.41 -23.06
CA PRO A 183 -28.37 3.68 -21.95
C PRO A 183 -29.75 3.10 -22.26
N ASN A 184 -30.34 2.37 -21.31
CA ASN A 184 -31.65 1.76 -21.49
C ASN A 184 -32.76 2.85 -21.41
N LEU A 185 -33.07 3.43 -22.57
CA LEU A 185 -34.03 4.52 -22.72
C LEU A 185 -35.43 4.15 -22.23
N GLU A 186 -35.83 2.88 -22.35
CA GLU A 186 -37.15 2.41 -21.90
C GLU A 186 -37.28 2.44 -20.38
N LEU A 187 -36.23 2.02 -19.66
CA LEU A 187 -36.19 2.11 -18.20
C LEU A 187 -36.18 3.57 -17.74
N ALA A 188 -35.40 4.44 -18.39
CA ALA A 188 -35.39 5.87 -18.11
C ALA A 188 -36.77 6.53 -18.37
N ARG A 189 -37.46 6.14 -19.45
CA ARG A 189 -38.83 6.58 -19.74
C ARG A 189 -39.82 6.12 -18.67
N GLN A 190 -39.72 4.88 -18.19
CA GLN A 190 -40.57 4.38 -17.11
C GLN A 190 -40.31 5.13 -15.79
N GLN A 191 -39.05 5.35 -15.42
CA GLN A 191 -38.68 6.13 -14.23
C GLN A 191 -39.16 7.59 -14.33
N LEU A 192 -39.04 8.21 -15.50
CA LEU A 192 -39.55 9.56 -15.77
C LEU A 192 -41.08 9.61 -15.62
N LYS A 193 -41.81 8.62 -16.16
CA LYS A 193 -43.26 8.51 -16.00
C LYS A 193 -43.65 8.38 -14.52
N ALA A 194 -42.96 7.52 -13.77
CA ALA A 194 -43.19 7.33 -12.34
C ALA A 194 -42.93 8.62 -11.53
N ALA A 195 -41.82 9.30 -11.81
CA ALA A 195 -41.48 10.58 -11.16
C ALA A 195 -42.53 11.67 -11.47
N ARG A 196 -42.99 11.78 -12.72
CA ARG A 196 -44.07 12.71 -13.10
C ARG A 196 -45.38 12.39 -12.38
N ALA A 197 -45.74 11.11 -12.27
CA ALA A 197 -46.94 10.71 -11.54
C ALA A 197 -46.84 11.07 -10.04
N ALA A 198 -45.67 10.87 -9.41
CA ALA A 198 -45.43 11.28 -8.03
C ALA A 198 -45.51 12.80 -7.85
N GLN A 199 -44.91 13.56 -8.77
CA GLN A 199 -45.00 15.02 -8.78
C GLN A 199 -46.45 15.50 -8.91
N MET A 200 -47.24 14.88 -9.78
CA MET A 200 -48.64 15.28 -9.98
C MET A 200 -49.48 15.01 -8.74
N LYS A 201 -49.24 13.89 -8.04
CA LYS A 201 -49.86 13.62 -6.73
C LYS A 201 -49.51 14.70 -5.71
N LEU A 202 -48.24 15.11 -5.64
CA LEU A 202 -47.81 16.19 -4.75
C LEU A 202 -48.51 17.52 -5.09
N ILE A 203 -48.63 17.87 -6.37
CA ILE A 203 -49.34 19.06 -6.82
C ILE A 203 -50.83 18.98 -6.41
N GLN A 204 -51.51 17.86 -6.65
CA GLN A 204 -52.90 17.67 -6.24
C GLN A 204 -53.06 17.79 -4.72
N THR A 205 -52.14 17.23 -3.93
CA THR A 205 -52.18 17.40 -2.47
C THR A 205 -51.96 18.86 -2.06
N ARG A 206 -51.06 19.58 -2.74
CA ARG A 206 -50.81 21.01 -2.50
C ARG A 206 -52.06 21.84 -2.82
N GLU A 207 -52.67 21.64 -3.98
CA GLU A 207 -53.88 22.34 -4.40
C GLU A 207 -55.04 22.06 -3.43
N ARG A 208 -55.21 20.82 -2.99
CA ARG A 208 -56.23 20.45 -1.99
C ARG A 208 -56.00 21.15 -0.65
N LEU A 209 -54.74 21.25 -0.20
CA LEU A 209 -54.41 21.97 1.02
C LEU A 209 -54.66 23.48 0.87
N LEU A 210 -54.26 24.08 -0.25
CA LEU A 210 -54.51 25.49 -0.54
C LEU A 210 -56.02 25.82 -0.63
N GLY A 211 -56.81 24.95 -1.26
CA GLY A 211 -58.28 25.10 -1.30
C GLY A 211 -58.90 25.10 0.10
N ARG A 212 -58.51 24.14 0.96
CA ARG A 212 -58.95 24.10 2.36
C ARG A 212 -58.54 25.34 3.16
N MET A 213 -57.38 25.91 2.88
CA MET A 213 -56.94 27.15 3.51
C MET A 213 -57.74 28.36 3.04
N ALA A 214 -58.11 28.43 1.75
CA ALA A 214 -58.94 29.50 1.22
C ALA A 214 -60.38 29.44 1.75
N ASP A 215 -60.97 28.25 1.82
CA ASP A 215 -62.34 28.05 2.35
C ASP A 215 -62.45 28.35 3.86
N GLY A 216 -61.34 28.28 4.61
CA GLY A 216 -61.30 28.57 6.05
C GLY A 216 -61.05 30.03 6.41
N VAL A 217 -60.88 30.93 5.44
CA VAL A 217 -60.61 32.37 5.64
C VAL A 217 -61.83 33.25 5.25
N ALA A 218 -62.89 32.65 4.71
CA ALA A 218 -64.21 33.29 4.54
C ALA A 218 -65.11 33.04 5.77
#